data_AF-A0A2P2C3R5-F1
#
_entry.id   AF-A0A2P2C3R5-F1
#
_cell.length_a   1.000
_cell.length_b   1.000
_cell.length_c   1.000
_cell.angle_alpha   90.00
_cell.angle_beta   90.00
_cell.angle_gamma   90.00
#
_symmetry.space_group_name_H-M   'P 1'
#
loop_
_entity.id
_entity.type
_entity.pdbx_description
1 polymer ?
#
loop_
_entity_poly.entity_id
_entity_poly.type
_entity_poly.pdbx_seq_one_letter_code
_entity_poly.pdbx_strand_id
1 'polypeptide(L)'
;MRCCDRDGPCRRTSGPCPQGWQGWHHPVPSPWVALAARPWLSLLYADIPEPGRYYDAEQCIVLRQGLLRPERRRVLWHELVHADRGDVAAHCGRSEEAVVERRAVTWALPLRSLRWAFSREATRHEAAAALQVPEDWLQFRLDGATDRELAVLNPLRHSAPEVA
;
A
#
# COMPACT_ATOMS: atom_id res chain seq x y z
N MET A 1 4.47 7.48 22.88
CA MET A 1 4.99 7.19 21.53
C MET A 1 4.35 5.90 21.03
N ARG A 2 4.13 5.70 19.72
CA ARG A 2 3.83 4.35 19.20
C ARG A 2 5.05 3.89 18.42
N CYS A 3 5.51 2.69 18.70
CA CYS A 3 6.62 2.06 17.99
C CYS A 3 6.05 0.92 17.18
N CYS A 4 6.45 0.85 15.93
CA CYS A 4 6.05 -0.24 15.04
C CYS A 4 7.25 -1.14 14.83
N ASP A 5 7.00 -2.43 14.99
CA ASP A 5 7.92 -3.44 14.52
C ASP A 5 7.96 -3.36 12.99
N ARG A 6 9.13 -3.59 12.40
CA ARG A 6 9.30 -3.64 10.93
C ARG A 6 8.32 -4.66 10.30
N ASP A 7 7.97 -5.69 11.07
CA ASP A 7 7.15 -6.82 10.63
C ASP A 7 5.88 -7.07 11.46
N GLY A 8 5.47 -6.13 12.34
CA GLY A 8 4.39 -6.37 13.31
C GLY A 8 3.53 -5.16 13.70
N PRO A 9 2.50 -5.36 14.56
CA PRO A 9 1.56 -4.32 14.95
C PRO A 9 2.20 -3.27 15.87
N CYS A 10 1.79 -2.01 15.70
CA CYS A 10 2.33 -0.90 16.48
C CYS A 10 1.85 -0.92 17.94
N ARG A 11 2.78 -0.80 18.89
CA ARG A 11 2.50 -0.73 20.34
C ARG A 11 2.74 0.67 20.88
N ARG A 12 1.96 1.10 21.88
CA ARG A 12 2.26 2.34 22.63
C ARG A 12 3.43 2.08 23.59
N THR A 13 4.43 2.93 23.56
CA THR A 13 5.56 2.95 24.49
C THR A 13 5.64 4.30 25.19
N SER A 14 6.08 4.27 26.45
CA SER A 14 6.35 5.45 27.29
C SER A 14 7.78 5.99 27.14
N GLY A 15 8.63 5.34 26.33
CA GLY A 15 10.02 5.73 26.05
C GLY A 15 10.39 5.63 24.55
N PRO A 16 11.65 5.96 24.18
CA PRO A 16 12.14 5.85 22.81
C PRO A 16 11.99 4.42 22.27
N CYS A 17 11.83 4.29 20.96
CA CYS A 17 11.57 2.97 20.37
C CYS A 17 12.77 2.02 20.59
N PRO A 18 12.50 0.74 20.92
CA PRO A 18 13.55 -0.27 21.02
C PRO A 18 14.39 -0.34 19.75
N GLN A 19 15.65 -0.76 19.85
CA GLN A 19 16.52 -0.95 18.69
C GLN A 19 15.84 -1.89 17.67
N GLY A 20 15.75 -1.45 16.41
CA GLY A 20 15.00 -2.15 15.34
C GLY A 20 13.55 -1.69 15.14
N TRP A 21 12.98 -0.96 16.11
CA TRP A 21 11.64 -0.36 16.02
C TRP A 21 11.76 1.11 15.62
N GLN A 22 10.99 1.53 14.62
CA GLN A 22 11.00 2.92 14.17
C GLN A 22 9.86 3.70 14.82
N GLY A 23 10.16 4.92 15.24
CA GLY A 23 9.15 5.89 15.67
C GLY A 23 8.19 6.22 14.54
N TRP A 24 6.95 6.57 14.90
CA TRP A 24 5.92 7.04 13.97
C TRP A 24 6.45 8.13 13.03
N HIS A 25 6.83 7.73 11.82
CA HIS A 25 6.69 8.38 10.51
C HIS A 25 7.27 7.44 9.44
N HIS A 26 6.93 6.14 9.46
CA HIS A 26 7.25 5.32 8.29
C HIS A 26 6.43 5.88 7.12
N PRO A 27 7.06 6.41 6.06
CA PRO A 27 6.36 7.21 5.07
C PRO A 27 5.38 6.37 4.27
N VAL A 28 5.56 5.05 4.26
CA VAL A 28 4.72 4.05 3.58
C VAL A 28 3.44 3.77 4.36
N PRO A 29 2.26 4.11 3.82
CA PRO A 29 0.96 3.76 4.38
C PRO A 29 0.77 2.24 4.56
N SER A 30 0.04 1.85 5.61
CA SER A 30 -0.27 0.45 5.88
C SER A 30 -1.76 0.18 5.65
N PRO A 31 -2.12 -0.80 4.79
CA PRO A 31 -3.53 -1.13 4.56
C PRO A 31 -4.17 -1.75 5.81
N TRP A 32 -3.41 -2.44 6.68
CA TRP A 32 -3.92 -2.93 7.95
C TRP A 32 -4.26 -1.82 8.95
N VAL A 33 -3.52 -0.71 8.91
CA VAL A 33 -3.87 0.48 9.73
C VAL A 33 -5.12 1.14 9.18
N ALA A 34 -5.28 1.20 7.85
CA ALA A 34 -6.51 1.68 7.23
C ALA A 34 -7.70 0.77 7.58
N LEU A 35 -7.55 -0.54 7.47
CA LEU A 35 -8.57 -1.52 7.89
C LEU A 35 -8.95 -1.35 9.36
N ALA A 36 -7.97 -1.20 10.27
CA ALA A 36 -8.25 -1.01 11.69
C ALA A 36 -9.05 0.27 12.00
N ALA A 37 -9.06 1.25 11.10
CA ALA A 37 -9.90 2.43 11.19
C ALA A 37 -11.37 2.18 10.75
N ARG A 38 -11.68 0.98 10.25
CA ARG A 38 -13.02 0.53 9.82
C ARG A 38 -13.44 -0.66 10.68
N PRO A 39 -13.89 -0.43 11.92
CA PRO A 39 -14.20 -1.51 12.87
C PRO A 39 -15.39 -2.40 12.44
N TRP A 40 -16.15 -1.96 11.45
CA TRP A 40 -17.24 -2.72 10.82
C TRP A 40 -16.74 -3.72 9.76
N LEU A 41 -15.49 -3.61 9.30
CA LEU A 41 -14.91 -4.54 8.34
C LEU A 41 -14.12 -5.65 9.03
N SER A 42 -14.43 -6.89 8.67
CA SER A 42 -13.62 -8.06 9.04
C SER A 42 -12.63 -8.43 7.94
N LEU A 43 -11.44 -8.92 8.32
CA LEU A 43 -10.46 -9.47 7.39
C LEU A 43 -10.28 -10.98 7.64
N LEU A 44 -10.51 -11.77 6.59
CA LEU A 44 -10.38 -13.22 6.60
C LEU A 44 -9.33 -13.68 5.59
N TYR A 45 -8.79 -14.87 5.82
CA TYR A 45 -7.87 -15.54 4.90
C TYR A 45 -8.45 -16.91 4.54
N ALA A 46 -8.78 -17.11 3.27
CA ALA A 46 -9.34 -18.37 2.78
C ALA A 46 -8.73 -18.75 1.43
N ASP A 47 -8.96 -19.99 1.01
CA ASP A 47 -8.65 -20.42 -0.35
C ASP A 47 -9.81 -20.02 -1.26
N ILE A 48 -9.60 -18.97 -2.06
CA ILE A 48 -10.57 -18.41 -3.01
C ILE A 48 -9.89 -18.26 -4.38
N PRO A 49 -10.63 -18.29 -5.51
CA PRO A 49 -10.01 -18.22 -6.82
C PRO A 49 -9.37 -16.84 -7.09
N GLU A 50 -9.99 -15.76 -6.62
CA GLU A 50 -9.48 -14.40 -6.74
C GLU A 50 -8.35 -14.11 -5.73
N PRO A 51 -7.45 -13.15 -5.98
CA PRO A 51 -6.45 -12.73 -4.99
C PRO A 51 -7.07 -12.17 -3.70
N GLY A 52 -8.22 -11.51 -3.83
CA GLY A 52 -9.02 -10.99 -2.72
C GLY A 52 -10.41 -10.61 -3.20
N ARG A 53 -11.31 -10.40 -2.24
CA ARG A 53 -12.68 -9.99 -2.51
C ARG A 53 -13.32 -9.31 -1.31
N TYR A 54 -13.96 -8.18 -1.55
CA TYR A 54 -14.92 -7.55 -0.65
C TYR A 54 -16.32 -8.15 -0.82
N TYR A 55 -16.96 -8.48 0.31
CA TYR A 55 -18.34 -8.93 0.40
C TYR A 55 -19.14 -7.92 1.22
N ASP A 56 -19.99 -7.16 0.55
CA ASP A 56 -20.70 -6.03 1.13
C ASP A 56 -21.71 -6.44 2.21
N ALA A 57 -22.51 -7.48 1.95
CA ALA A 57 -23.53 -7.94 2.89
C ALA A 57 -22.94 -8.44 4.22
N GLU A 58 -21.78 -9.09 4.16
CA GLU A 58 -21.04 -9.62 5.29
C GLU A 58 -20.05 -8.61 5.89
N GLN A 59 -19.88 -7.44 5.26
CA GLN A 59 -18.89 -6.43 5.62
C GLN A 59 -17.50 -7.05 5.84
N CYS A 60 -17.07 -7.90 4.90
CA CYS A 60 -15.83 -8.64 5.05
C CYS A 60 -14.96 -8.56 3.80
N ILE A 61 -13.65 -8.51 4.03
CA ILE A 61 -12.63 -8.68 3.00
C ILE A 61 -12.01 -10.05 3.21
N VAL A 62 -12.02 -10.86 2.17
CA VAL A 62 -11.32 -12.15 2.14
C VAL A 62 -10.10 -12.01 1.25
N LEU A 63 -8.92 -12.32 1.78
CA LEU A 63 -7.69 -12.43 0.99
C LEU A 63 -7.35 -13.89 0.76
N ARG A 64 -6.83 -14.20 -0.43
CA ARG A 64 -6.35 -15.55 -0.73
C ARG A 64 -5.19 -15.92 0.17
N GLN A 65 -5.21 -17.16 0.69
CA GLN A 65 -4.08 -17.73 1.41
C GLN A 65 -2.84 -17.86 0.51
N GLY A 66 -1.65 -17.83 1.11
CA GLY A 66 -0.39 -18.02 0.39
C GLY A 66 0.15 -16.80 -0.35
N LEU A 67 -0.60 -15.71 -0.49
CA LEU A 67 -0.07 -14.46 -1.08
C LEU A 67 1.16 -13.94 -0.31
N LEU A 68 2.14 -13.42 -1.04
CA LEU A 68 3.29 -12.73 -0.46
C LEU A 68 2.87 -11.39 0.13
N ARG A 69 3.66 -10.85 1.06
CA ARG A 69 3.33 -9.59 1.75
C ARG A 69 3.07 -8.41 0.80
N PRO A 70 3.88 -8.16 -0.26
CA PRO A 70 3.60 -7.08 -1.20
C PRO A 70 2.27 -7.27 -1.93
N GLU A 71 1.94 -8.50 -2.32
CA GLU A 71 0.68 -8.83 -2.99
C GLU A 71 -0.51 -8.61 -2.06
N ARG A 72 -0.43 -9.08 -0.80
CA ARG A 72 -1.47 -8.81 0.21
C ARG A 72 -1.68 -7.32 0.41
N ARG A 73 -0.61 -6.52 0.39
CA ARG A 73 -0.73 -5.06 0.53
C ARG A 73 -1.48 -4.43 -0.63
N ARG A 74 -1.14 -4.81 -1.86
CA ARG A 74 -1.83 -4.37 -3.07
C ARG A 74 -3.31 -4.73 -3.01
N VAL A 75 -3.60 -6.01 -2.82
CA VAL A 75 -4.98 -6.52 -2.82
C VAL A 75 -5.79 -5.90 -1.68
N LEU A 76 -5.24 -5.80 -0.47
CA LEU A 76 -6.00 -5.21 0.64
C LEU A 76 -6.30 -3.72 0.42
N TRP A 77 -5.39 -2.95 -0.18
CA TRP A 77 -5.71 -1.57 -0.56
C TRP A 77 -6.82 -1.49 -1.60
N HIS A 78 -6.81 -2.42 -2.56
CA HIS A 78 -7.85 -2.53 -3.59
C HIS A 78 -9.23 -2.82 -2.95
N GLU A 79 -9.33 -3.87 -2.15
CA GLU A 79 -10.60 -4.24 -1.49
C GLU A 79 -11.09 -3.18 -0.49
N LEU A 80 -10.19 -2.46 0.17
CA LEU A 80 -10.57 -1.33 1.03
C LEU A 80 -11.23 -0.19 0.25
N VAL A 81 -10.86 0.01 -1.01
CA VAL A 81 -11.52 1.02 -1.86
C VAL A 81 -12.92 0.57 -2.24
N HIS A 82 -13.11 -0.71 -2.58
CA HIS A 82 -14.45 -1.27 -2.80
C HIS A 82 -15.34 -1.10 -1.57
N ALA A 83 -14.82 -1.44 -0.39
CA ALA A 83 -15.55 -1.31 0.86
C ALA A 83 -15.95 0.15 1.15
N ASP A 84 -15.06 1.12 0.93
CA ASP A 84 -15.37 2.54 1.11
C ASP A 84 -16.40 3.09 0.11
N ARG A 85 -16.52 2.47 -1.05
CA ARG A 85 -17.50 2.84 -2.07
C ARG A 85 -18.86 2.16 -1.86
N GLY A 86 -18.91 1.10 -1.04
CA GLY A 86 -20.08 0.23 -0.92
C GLY A 86 -20.36 -0.52 -2.22
N ASP A 87 -19.29 -0.90 -2.95
CA ASP A 87 -19.45 -1.62 -4.21
C ASP A 87 -20.04 -3.01 -3.94
N VAL A 88 -21.18 -3.30 -4.57
CA VAL A 88 -21.80 -4.63 -4.57
C VAL A 88 -21.41 -5.39 -5.84
N ALA A 89 -21.23 -6.71 -5.78
CA ALA A 89 -20.65 -7.52 -6.85
C ALA A 89 -21.30 -7.38 -8.25
N ALA A 90 -22.56 -6.92 -8.32
CA ALA A 90 -23.25 -6.66 -9.59
C ALA A 90 -22.84 -5.33 -10.29
N HIS A 91 -22.06 -4.48 -9.61
CA HIS A 91 -21.76 -3.08 -10.02
C HIS A 91 -20.26 -2.86 -10.27
N CYS A 92 -19.53 -3.87 -10.75
CA CYS A 92 -18.08 -3.76 -10.98
C CYS A 92 -17.73 -4.14 -12.42
N GLY A 93 -17.95 -3.20 -13.34
CA GLY A 93 -17.46 -3.29 -14.71
C GLY A 93 -15.98 -2.94 -14.81
N ARG A 94 -15.33 -3.29 -15.95
CA ARG A 94 -13.89 -3.04 -16.16
C ARG A 94 -13.44 -1.59 -15.94
N SER A 95 -14.30 -0.62 -16.26
CA SER A 95 -13.99 0.80 -16.03
C SER A 95 -13.98 1.15 -14.55
N GLU A 96 -14.84 0.53 -13.74
CA GLU A 96 -14.91 0.76 -12.30
C GLU A 96 -13.71 0.12 -11.61
N GLU A 97 -13.35 -1.10 -11.99
CA GLU A 97 -12.12 -1.77 -11.55
C GLU A 97 -10.87 -0.90 -11.78
N ALA A 98 -10.77 -0.25 -12.94
CA ALA A 98 -9.65 0.64 -13.23
C ALA A 98 -9.65 1.90 -12.35
N VAL A 99 -10.83 2.40 -11.95
CA VAL A 99 -10.95 3.54 -11.02
C VAL A 99 -10.58 3.12 -9.60
N VAL A 100 -11.01 1.93 -9.18
CA VAL A 100 -10.67 1.33 -7.88
C VAL A 100 -9.16 1.14 -7.78
N GLU A 101 -8.53 0.52 -8.77
CA GLU A 101 -7.08 0.28 -8.78
C GLU A 101 -6.28 1.59 -8.73
N ARG A 102 -6.68 2.62 -9.50
CA ARG A 102 -6.05 3.96 -9.46
C ARG A 102 -6.16 4.62 -8.08
N ARG A 103 -7.30 4.48 -7.42
CA ARG A 103 -7.50 5.05 -6.08
C ARG A 103 -6.69 4.27 -5.04
N ALA A 104 -6.69 2.94 -5.11
CA ALA A 104 -5.95 2.07 -4.22
C ALA A 104 -4.44 2.36 -4.28
N VAL A 105 -3.88 2.46 -5.50
CA VAL A 105 -2.46 2.76 -5.67
C VAL A 105 -2.11 4.17 -5.18
N THR A 106 -3.01 5.15 -5.34
CA THR A 106 -2.80 6.51 -4.82
C THR A 106 -2.76 6.55 -3.30
N TRP A 107 -3.59 5.75 -2.63
CA TRP A 107 -3.59 5.62 -1.17
C TRP A 107 -2.37 4.87 -0.64
N ALA A 108 -1.96 3.82 -1.34
CA ALA A 108 -0.79 3.04 -0.98
C ALA A 108 0.52 3.79 -1.20
N LEU A 109 0.59 4.58 -2.28
CA LEU A 109 1.79 5.25 -2.76
C LEU A 109 1.57 6.76 -2.93
N PRO A 110 1.34 7.50 -1.83
CA PRO A 110 1.27 8.96 -1.89
C PRO A 110 2.65 9.53 -2.25
N LEU A 111 2.68 10.73 -2.82
CA LEU A 111 3.91 11.38 -3.29
C LEU A 111 5.03 11.40 -2.25
N ARG A 112 4.70 11.59 -0.96
CA ARG A 112 5.70 11.56 0.14
C ARG A 112 6.44 10.23 0.25
N SER A 113 5.75 9.10 0.01
CA SER A 113 6.35 7.76 0.07
C SER A 113 7.24 7.54 -1.14
N LEU A 114 6.77 7.95 -2.32
CA LEU A 114 7.54 7.88 -3.56
C LEU A 114 8.83 8.70 -3.45
N ARG A 115 8.75 9.94 -2.95
CA ARG A 115 9.93 10.78 -2.68
C ARG A 115 10.91 10.11 -1.72
N TRP A 116 10.41 9.57 -0.61
CA TRP A 116 11.25 8.88 0.35
C TRP A 116 11.97 7.68 -0.29
N ALA A 117 11.25 6.85 -1.04
CA ALA A 117 11.84 5.67 -1.67
C ALA A 117 12.90 6.06 -2.72
N PHE A 118 12.56 6.96 -3.66
CA PHE A 118 13.50 7.38 -4.70
C PHE A 118 14.64 8.27 -4.21
N SER A 119 14.56 8.82 -3.00
CA SER A 119 15.71 9.53 -2.38
C SER A 119 16.77 8.59 -1.81
N ARG A 120 16.50 7.29 -1.76
CA ARG A 120 17.33 6.28 -1.08
C ARG A 120 17.74 5.15 -1.99
N GLU A 121 16.83 4.75 -2.87
CA GLU A 121 16.99 3.58 -3.71
C GLU A 121 17.32 4.01 -5.15
N ALA A 122 18.31 3.36 -5.75
CA ALA A 122 18.80 3.73 -7.09
C ALA A 122 17.90 3.16 -8.19
N THR A 123 17.25 2.02 -7.93
CA THR A 123 16.42 1.32 -8.90
C THR A 123 14.95 1.31 -8.51
N ARG A 124 14.07 1.17 -9.52
CA ARG A 124 12.63 0.99 -9.29
C ARG A 124 12.34 -0.27 -8.48
N HIS A 125 13.11 -1.34 -8.70
CA HIS A 125 12.98 -2.60 -7.98
C HIS A 125 13.23 -2.42 -6.48
N GLU A 126 14.34 -1.78 -6.11
CA GLU A 126 14.67 -1.46 -4.72
C GLU A 126 13.65 -0.50 -4.10
N ALA A 127 13.20 0.51 -4.85
CA ALA A 127 12.16 1.43 -4.41
C ALA A 127 10.83 0.69 -4.12
N ALA A 128 10.42 -0.25 -4.99
CA ALA A 128 9.23 -1.08 -4.78
C ALA A 128 9.37 -1.97 -3.53
N ALA A 129 10.55 -2.57 -3.33
CA ALA A 129 10.86 -3.35 -2.13
C ALA A 129 10.78 -2.49 -0.85
N ALA A 130 11.37 -1.29 -0.86
CA ALA A 130 11.31 -0.34 0.26
C ALA A 130 9.87 0.11 0.58
N LEU A 131 9.05 0.28 -0.46
CA LEU A 131 7.62 0.59 -0.36
C LEU A 131 6.76 -0.64 -0.02
N GLN A 132 7.35 -1.84 0.00
CA GLN A 132 6.69 -3.13 0.21
C GLN A 132 5.50 -3.32 -0.73
N VAL A 133 5.70 -3.05 -2.01
CA VAL A 133 4.68 -3.23 -3.07
C VAL A 133 5.27 -3.99 -4.25
N PRO A 134 4.44 -4.64 -5.07
CA PRO A 134 4.87 -5.17 -6.36
C PRO A 134 5.44 -4.07 -7.26
N GLU A 135 6.48 -4.39 -8.04
CA GLU A 135 7.17 -3.41 -8.90
C GLU A 135 6.27 -2.90 -10.03
N ASP A 136 5.44 -3.77 -10.60
CA ASP A 136 4.42 -3.41 -11.60
C ASP A 136 3.39 -2.40 -11.06
N TRP A 137 3.02 -2.53 -9.78
CA TRP A 137 2.10 -1.61 -9.12
C TRP A 137 2.72 -0.24 -8.86
N LEU A 138 4.02 -0.21 -8.53
CA LEU A 138 4.77 1.04 -8.50
C LEU A 138 4.85 1.68 -9.90
N GLN A 139 5.11 0.90 -10.95
CA GLN A 139 5.11 1.43 -12.32
C GLN A 139 3.74 2.02 -12.70
N PHE A 140 2.65 1.29 -12.41
CA PHE A 140 1.29 1.78 -12.65
C PHE A 140 1.00 3.12 -11.95
N ARG A 141 1.51 3.32 -10.73
CA ARG A 141 1.42 4.62 -10.03
C ARG A 141 2.16 5.75 -10.74
N LEU A 142 3.31 5.44 -11.32
CA LEU A 142 4.15 6.41 -12.03
C LEU A 142 3.55 6.76 -13.39
N ASP A 143 2.98 5.79 -14.10
CA ASP A 143 2.27 6.01 -15.36
C ASP A 143 1.05 6.91 -15.19
N GLY A 144 0.40 6.83 -14.03
CA GLY A 144 -0.72 7.71 -13.64
C GLY A 144 -0.31 9.00 -12.91
N ALA A 145 0.99 9.28 -12.76
CA ALA A 145 1.44 10.47 -12.04
C ALA A 145 1.22 11.75 -12.86
N THR A 146 0.84 12.83 -12.18
CA THR A 146 0.69 14.13 -12.85
C THR A 146 2.06 14.73 -13.20
N ASP A 147 2.11 15.64 -14.17
CA ASP A 147 3.35 16.38 -14.51
C ASP A 147 4.00 17.04 -13.29
N ARG A 148 3.19 17.55 -12.37
CA ARG A 148 3.66 18.15 -11.11
C ARG A 148 4.32 17.13 -10.19
N GLU A 149 3.79 15.91 -10.12
CA GLU A 149 4.40 14.83 -9.35
C GLU A 149 5.68 14.35 -10.02
N LEU A 150 5.68 14.20 -11.35
CA LEU A 150 6.85 13.79 -12.12
C LEU A 150 8.00 14.81 -12.01
N ALA A 151 7.70 16.11 -12.01
CA ALA A 151 8.70 17.17 -11.79
C ALA A 151 9.41 17.03 -10.44
N VAL A 152 8.73 16.48 -9.42
CA VAL A 152 9.31 16.22 -8.10
C VAL A 152 10.09 14.89 -8.06
N LEU A 153 9.62 13.87 -8.78
CA LEU A 153 10.19 12.52 -8.72
C LEU A 153 11.37 12.31 -9.67
N ASN A 154 11.35 12.92 -10.85
CA ASN A 154 12.37 12.70 -11.88
C ASN A 154 13.80 13.03 -11.41
N PRO A 155 14.06 14.14 -10.68
CA PRO A 155 15.40 14.41 -10.17
C PRO A 155 15.91 13.28 -9.25
N LEU A 156 15.04 12.73 -8.40
CA LEU A 156 15.40 11.67 -7.45
C LEU A 156 15.71 10.35 -8.16
N ARG A 157 14.95 10.03 -9.22
CA ARG A 157 15.11 8.81 -10.02
C ARG A 157 16.41 8.78 -10.82
N HIS A 158 17.04 9.92 -11.04
CA HIS A 158 18.28 10.06 -11.80
C HIS A 158 19.49 10.44 -10.93
N SER A 159 19.30 10.63 -9.63
CA SER A 159 20.36 11.02 -8.68
C SER A 159 21.01 9.83 -7.98
N ALA A 160 21.25 8.73 -8.70
CA ALA A 160 22.08 7.65 -8.14
C ALA A 160 23.48 8.24 -7.81
N PRO A 161 24.07 7.90 -6.66
CA PRO A 161 25.38 8.43 -6.29
C PRO A 161 26.43 7.96 -7.32
N GLU A 162 27.22 8.90 -7.83
CA GLU A 162 28.56 8.55 -8.34
C GLU A 162 29.28 7.83 -7.20
N VAL A 163 29.61 6.57 -7.45
CA VAL A 163 30.41 5.75 -6.53
C VAL A 163 31.77 6.44 -6.41
N ALA A 164 32.04 7.03 -5.24
CA ALA A 164 33.37 7.51 -4.86
C ALA A 164 34.23 6.35 -4.35
#